data_AF-A0A959RTW1-F1
#
_entry.id   AF-A0A959RTW1-F1
#
_cell.length_a   1.000
_cell.length_b   1.000
_cell.length_c   1.000
_cell.angle_alpha   90.00
_cell.angle_beta   90.00
_cell.angle_gamma   90.00
#
_symmetry.space_group_name_H-M   'P 1'
#
loop_
_entity.id
_entity.type
_entity.pdbx_description
1 polymer ?
#
loop_
_entity_poly.entity_id
_entity_poly.type
_entity_poly.pdbx_seq_one_letter_code
_entity_poly.pdbx_strand_id
1 'polypeptide(L)'
;MKTKIKIILISVLLFSSQIFSQQFNEKIKEEMDEILEDIFFNSTILSAKIYDLTSDELLYQKDEKLLLRPASNMKVLTSAAGLEFLGTEYSFNTSVYHTGIIIDSVCYGDIIVEGGFDPDFTSKDLDTLVMQIRKFGINEIRG
;
A
#
# COMPACT_ATOMS: atom_id res chain seq x y z
N MET A 1 -52.98 12.48 -33.90
CA MET A 1 -52.57 13.49 -32.91
C MET A 1 -52.02 12.88 -31.62
N LYS A 2 -52.71 11.90 -31.00
CA LYS A 2 -52.29 11.26 -29.73
C LYS A 2 -50.90 10.58 -29.77
N THR A 3 -50.50 9.99 -30.90
CA THR A 3 -49.19 9.31 -31.04
C THR A 3 -48.01 10.28 -31.06
N LYS A 4 -48.17 11.47 -31.69
CA LYS A 4 -47.11 12.50 -31.73
C LYS A 4 -46.85 13.10 -30.35
N ILE A 5 -47.91 13.28 -29.55
CA ILE A 5 -47.81 13.78 -28.17
C ILE A 5 -47.09 12.78 -27.25
N LYS A 6 -47.36 11.48 -27.39
CA LYS A 6 -46.63 10.44 -26.65
C LYS A 6 -45.14 10.41 -26.98
N ILE A 7 -44.78 10.57 -28.25
CA ILE A 7 -43.37 10.59 -28.68
C ILE A 7 -42.64 11.80 -28.10
N ILE A 8 -43.28 12.98 -28.11
CA ILE A 8 -42.70 14.21 -27.52
C ILE A 8 -42.53 14.06 -26.00
N LEU A 9 -43.50 13.48 -25.28
CA LEU A 9 -43.37 13.24 -23.85
C LEU A 9 -42.21 12.27 -23.53
N ILE A 10 -42.06 11.20 -24.32
CA ILE A 10 -40.98 10.23 -24.14
C ILE A 10 -39.61 10.85 -24.45
N SER A 11 -39.51 11.70 -25.47
CA SER A 11 -38.25 12.40 -25.79
C SER A 11 -37.86 13.42 -24.71
N VAL A 12 -38.83 14.13 -24.12
CA VAL A 12 -38.57 15.08 -23.01
C VAL A 12 -38.14 14.35 -21.74
N LEU A 13 -38.77 13.22 -21.43
CA LEU A 13 -38.36 12.35 -20.31
C LEU A 13 -36.93 11.82 -20.47
N LEU A 14 -36.56 11.34 -21.67
CA LEU A 14 -35.21 10.84 -21.95
C LEU A 14 -34.15 11.95 -21.94
N PHE A 15 -34.51 13.19 -22.31
CA PHE A 15 -33.60 14.35 -22.20
C PHE A 15 -33.37 14.77 -20.74
N SER A 16 -34.39 14.71 -19.89
CA SER A 16 -34.27 15.11 -18.49
C SER A 16 -33.37 14.18 -17.66
N SER A 17 -33.32 12.88 -17.99
CA SER A 17 -32.43 11.92 -17.30
C SER A 17 -30.94 12.15 -17.56
N GLN A 18 -30.56 12.85 -18.63
CA GLN A 18 -29.17 13.16 -18.92
C GLN A 18 -28.63 14.33 -18.07
N ILE A 19 -29.51 15.25 -17.64
CA ILE A 19 -29.11 16.49 -16.96
C ILE A 19 -28.65 16.23 -15.51
N PHE A 20 -29.24 15.25 -14.82
CA PHE A 20 -28.96 15.03 -13.39
C PHE A 20 -27.64 14.31 -13.10
N SER A 21 -27.11 13.54 -14.08
CA SER A 21 -25.88 12.77 -13.89
C SER A 21 -24.60 13.58 -14.16
N GLN A 22 -24.66 14.64 -14.98
CA GLN A 22 -23.49 15.44 -15.35
C GLN A 22 -23.13 16.51 -14.32
N GLN A 23 -24.11 17.04 -13.59
CA GLN A 23 -23.92 18.23 -12.78
C GLN A 23 -22.96 18.02 -11.58
N PHE A 24 -22.88 16.81 -11.03
CA PHE A 24 -21.97 16.53 -9.91
C PHE A 24 -20.50 16.43 -10.35
N ASN A 25 -20.22 15.73 -11.46
CA ASN A 25 -18.86 15.58 -11.98
C ASN A 25 -18.31 16.89 -12.52
N GLU A 26 -19.16 17.67 -13.21
CA GLU A 26 -18.79 19.02 -13.66
C GLU A 26 -18.41 19.91 -12.46
N LYS A 27 -19.15 19.82 -11.36
CA LYS A 27 -18.85 20.57 -10.14
C LYS A 27 -17.49 20.18 -9.54
N ILE A 28 -17.19 18.88 -9.39
CA ILE A 28 -15.88 18.43 -8.87
C ILE A 28 -14.76 18.94 -9.77
N LYS A 29 -14.97 18.88 -11.08
CA LYS A 29 -13.99 19.35 -12.05
C LYS A 29 -13.74 20.85 -11.91
N GLU A 30 -14.78 21.67 -11.80
CA GLU A 30 -14.66 23.12 -11.60
C GLU A 30 -13.93 23.46 -10.30
N GLU A 31 -14.31 22.84 -9.18
CA GLU A 31 -13.65 23.05 -7.88
C GLU A 31 -12.17 22.63 -7.91
N MET A 32 -11.84 21.54 -8.61
CA MET A 32 -10.45 21.10 -8.77
C MET A 32 -9.65 22.02 -9.68
N ASP A 33 -10.22 22.46 -10.79
CA ASP A 33 -9.56 23.39 -11.71
C ASP A 33 -9.27 24.72 -10.98
N GLU A 34 -10.22 25.25 -10.20
CA GLU A 34 -10.04 26.47 -9.38
C GLU A 34 -8.89 26.32 -8.37
N ILE A 35 -8.84 25.21 -7.63
CA ILE A 35 -7.76 24.96 -6.65
C ILE A 35 -6.39 24.90 -7.32
N LEU A 36 -6.32 24.31 -8.52
CA LEU A 36 -5.07 24.09 -9.24
C LEU A 36 -4.59 25.30 -10.03
N GLU A 37 -5.39 26.36 -10.13
CA GLU A 37 -5.00 27.67 -10.69
C GLU A 37 -4.30 28.58 -9.66
N ASP A 38 -4.22 28.17 -8.39
CA ASP A 38 -3.53 28.95 -7.35
C ASP A 38 -2.04 29.21 -7.71
N ILE A 39 -1.56 30.40 -7.37
CA ILE A 39 -0.18 30.84 -7.64
C ILE A 39 0.89 29.89 -7.09
N PHE A 40 0.55 29.11 -6.05
CA PHE A 40 1.38 28.08 -5.46
C PHE A 40 1.82 27.03 -6.48
N PHE A 41 0.95 26.70 -7.45
CA PHE A 41 1.22 25.66 -8.43
C PHE A 41 1.96 26.13 -9.70
N ASN A 42 2.19 27.44 -9.87
CA ASN A 42 2.81 28.02 -11.08
C ASN A 42 4.20 27.45 -11.43
N SER A 43 4.93 26.93 -10.45
CA SER A 43 6.26 26.34 -10.63
C SER A 43 6.30 24.83 -10.35
N THR A 44 5.13 24.19 -10.24
CA THR A 44 5.00 22.77 -9.89
C THR A 44 4.54 21.96 -11.09
N ILE A 45 5.14 20.79 -11.29
CA ILE A 45 4.58 19.77 -12.19
C ILE A 45 3.59 18.94 -11.34
N LEU A 46 2.31 19.03 -11.68
CA LEU A 46 1.23 18.37 -10.95
C LEU A 46 0.46 17.45 -11.89
N SER A 47 0.05 16.31 -11.35
CA SER A 47 -0.88 15.39 -11.98
C SER A 47 -1.91 14.96 -10.93
N ALA A 48 -3.16 14.82 -11.35
CA ALA A 48 -4.25 14.38 -10.48
C ALA A 48 -5.18 13.43 -11.25
N LYS A 49 -5.69 12.42 -10.55
CA LYS A 49 -6.74 11.53 -11.05
C LYS A 49 -7.63 11.14 -9.88
N ILE A 50 -8.93 11.40 -9.99
CA ILE A 50 -9.92 11.10 -8.98
C ILE A 50 -10.93 10.12 -9.58
N TYR A 51 -11.15 9.01 -8.89
CA TYR A 51 -11.98 7.92 -9.37
C TYR A 51 -12.89 7.45 -8.23
N ASP A 52 -14.17 7.29 -8.51
CA ASP A 52 -15.13 6.70 -7.60
C ASP A 52 -15.13 5.18 -7.78
N LEU A 53 -14.70 4.46 -6.75
CA LEU A 53 -14.63 3.00 -6.74
C LEU A 53 -16.01 2.34 -6.56
N THR A 54 -17.02 3.08 -6.09
CA THR A 54 -18.39 2.58 -5.84
C THR A 54 -19.22 2.60 -7.12
N SER A 55 -19.18 3.71 -7.85
CA SER A 55 -19.89 3.87 -9.12
C SER A 55 -19.07 3.44 -10.34
N ASP A 56 -17.79 3.11 -10.17
CA ASP A 56 -16.82 2.80 -11.23
C ASP A 56 -16.69 3.94 -12.25
N GLU A 57 -16.51 5.16 -11.74
CA GLU A 57 -16.57 6.37 -12.55
C GLU A 57 -15.34 7.27 -12.35
N LEU A 58 -14.82 7.81 -13.44
CA LEU A 58 -13.78 8.84 -13.42
C LEU A 58 -14.41 10.21 -13.15
N LEU A 59 -14.02 10.84 -12.04
CA LEU A 59 -14.55 12.14 -11.61
C LEU A 59 -13.68 13.31 -12.09
N TYR A 60 -12.35 13.14 -12.09
CA TYR A 60 -11.40 14.18 -12.48
C TYR A 60 -10.09 13.59 -13.00
N GLN A 61 -9.46 14.24 -13.98
CA GLN A 61 -8.10 13.94 -14.42
C GLN A 61 -7.38 15.18 -14.94
N LYS A 62 -6.10 15.30 -14.60
CA LYS A 62 -5.16 16.30 -15.11
C LYS A 62 -3.78 15.66 -15.20
N ASP A 63 -3.24 15.59 -16.42
CA ASP A 63 -1.90 15.09 -16.69
C ASP A 63 -1.56 13.71 -16.07
N GLU A 64 -2.56 12.83 -15.96
CA GLU A 64 -2.53 11.60 -15.15
C GLU A 64 -1.52 10.54 -15.59
N LYS A 65 -0.97 10.72 -16.80
CA LYS A 65 0.04 9.84 -17.40
C LYS A 65 1.47 10.35 -17.24
N LEU A 66 1.66 11.53 -16.63
CA LEU A 66 3.01 12.04 -16.35
C LEU A 66 3.70 11.18 -15.30
N LEU A 67 4.95 10.82 -15.58
CA LEU A 67 5.80 10.14 -14.61
C LEU A 67 6.34 11.15 -13.62
N LEU A 68 5.87 11.07 -12.37
CA LEU A 68 6.29 11.92 -11.26
C LEU A 68 7.09 11.12 -10.23
N ARG A 69 7.75 11.83 -9.31
CA ARG A 69 8.43 11.22 -8.16
C ARG A 69 7.37 10.92 -7.08
N PRO A 70 7.04 9.64 -6.80
CA PRO A 70 5.91 9.32 -5.92
C PRO A 70 6.21 9.50 -4.42
N ALA A 71 7.48 9.69 -4.04
CA ALA A 71 7.92 9.70 -2.65
C ALA A 71 7.36 8.48 -1.89
N SER A 72 6.79 8.69 -0.70
CA SER A 72 6.19 7.60 0.10
C SER A 72 4.96 6.95 -0.54
N ASN A 73 4.36 7.51 -1.59
CA ASN A 73 3.27 6.84 -2.31
C ASN A 73 3.75 5.54 -2.99
N MET A 74 5.06 5.40 -3.22
CA MET A 74 5.66 4.13 -3.67
C MET A 74 5.32 2.96 -2.73
N LYS A 75 5.13 3.23 -1.44
CA LYS A 75 4.76 2.20 -0.45
C LYS A 75 3.46 1.48 -0.81
N VAL A 76 2.52 2.14 -1.49
CA VAL A 76 1.27 1.49 -1.92
C VAL A 76 1.58 0.32 -2.86
N LEU A 77 2.44 0.54 -3.86
CA LEU A 77 2.86 -0.51 -4.79
C LEU A 77 3.71 -1.58 -4.10
N THR A 78 4.66 -1.18 -3.26
CA THR A 78 5.52 -2.13 -2.54
C THR A 78 4.73 -3.00 -1.57
N SER A 79 3.74 -2.43 -0.85
CA SER A 79 2.87 -3.20 0.05
C SER A 79 1.94 -4.13 -0.71
N ALA A 80 1.36 -3.69 -1.83
CA ALA A 80 0.55 -4.57 -2.68
C ALA A 80 1.36 -5.75 -3.21
N ALA A 81 2.58 -5.50 -3.69
CA ALA A 81 3.50 -6.55 -4.12
C ALA A 81 3.88 -7.48 -2.94
N GLY A 82 4.13 -6.94 -1.75
CA GLY A 82 4.40 -7.73 -0.56
C GLY A 82 3.25 -8.69 -0.24
N LEU A 83 2.01 -8.21 -0.27
CA LEU A 83 0.83 -9.04 -0.05
C LEU A 83 0.67 -10.12 -1.13
N GLU A 84 0.91 -9.79 -2.40
CA GLU A 84 0.81 -10.75 -3.52
C GLU A 84 1.88 -11.86 -3.43
N PHE A 85 3.13 -11.49 -3.17
CA PHE A 85 4.26 -12.44 -3.23
C PHE A 85 4.52 -13.18 -1.90
N LEU A 86 4.27 -12.53 -0.76
CA LEU A 86 4.52 -13.12 0.56
C LEU A 86 3.23 -13.67 1.20
N GLY A 87 2.08 -13.04 0.92
CA GLY A 87 0.82 -13.31 1.61
C GLY A 87 0.68 -12.55 2.93
N THR A 88 -0.52 -12.59 3.51
CA THR A 88 -0.81 -11.91 4.79
C THR A 88 -0.19 -12.63 5.99
N GLU A 89 0.07 -13.92 5.86
CA GLU A 89 0.56 -14.79 6.95
C GLU A 89 2.09 -15.02 6.89
N TYR A 90 2.82 -14.24 6.08
CA TYR A 90 4.26 -14.39 5.99
C TYR A 90 4.93 -14.01 7.30
N SER A 91 5.75 -14.90 7.84
CA SER A 91 6.54 -14.67 9.05
C SER A 91 8.04 -14.65 8.71
N PHE A 92 8.73 -13.60 9.15
CA PHE A 92 10.19 -13.56 9.13
C PHE A 92 10.75 -14.51 10.20
N ASN A 93 11.81 -15.25 9.88
CA ASN A 93 12.38 -16.26 10.77
C ASN A 93 13.87 -16.01 11.00
N THR A 94 14.23 -15.58 12.20
CA THR A 94 15.63 -15.49 12.64
C THR A 94 16.04 -16.80 13.32
N SER A 95 17.10 -17.42 12.82
CA SER A 95 17.55 -18.74 13.27
C SER A 95 18.88 -18.66 14.03
N VAL A 96 19.10 -19.61 14.95
CA VAL A 96 20.37 -19.75 15.67
C VAL A 96 20.96 -21.11 15.37
N TYR A 97 22.23 -21.11 15.02
CA TYR A 97 23.04 -22.30 14.80
C TYR A 97 24.25 -22.28 15.73
N HIS A 98 24.84 -23.45 15.93
CA HIS A 98 26.14 -23.56 16.57
C HIS A 98 27.06 -24.41 15.72
N THR A 99 28.36 -24.14 15.79
CA THR A 99 29.40 -25.02 15.23
C THR A 99 29.99 -25.87 16.34
N GLY A 100 30.75 -26.90 15.97
CA GLY A 100 31.44 -27.75 16.94
C GLY A 100 30.50 -28.57 17.83
N ILE A 101 30.98 -28.91 19.02
CA ILE A 101 30.31 -29.84 19.94
C ILE A 101 30.02 -29.18 21.29
N ILE A 102 28.94 -29.63 21.93
CA ILE A 102 28.55 -29.19 23.27
C ILE A 102 28.95 -30.27 24.26
N ILE A 103 29.83 -29.93 25.21
CA ILE A 103 30.26 -30.82 26.30
C ILE A 103 30.12 -30.06 27.61
N ASP A 104 29.46 -30.66 28.60
CA ASP A 104 29.28 -30.09 29.94
C ASP A 104 28.75 -28.64 29.93
N SER A 105 27.78 -28.37 29.08
CA SER A 105 27.18 -27.05 28.84
C SER A 105 28.09 -26.00 28.19
N VAL A 106 29.24 -26.39 27.66
CA VAL A 106 30.17 -25.53 26.93
C VAL A 106 30.11 -25.86 25.43
N CYS A 107 29.78 -24.88 24.60
CA CYS A 107 29.88 -25.00 23.14
C CYS A 107 31.32 -24.73 22.69
N TYR A 108 32.01 -25.75 22.17
CA TYR A 108 33.35 -25.62 21.60
C TYR A 108 33.25 -25.32 20.10
N GLY A 109 32.85 -24.08 19.79
CA GLY A 109 32.55 -23.57 18.46
C GLY A 109 31.72 -22.29 18.56
N ASP A 110 31.44 -21.69 17.41
CA ASP A 110 30.75 -20.40 17.29
C ASP A 110 29.24 -20.55 17.44
N ILE A 111 28.59 -19.50 17.93
CA ILE A 111 27.13 -19.30 17.77
C ILE A 111 26.90 -18.36 16.59
N ILE A 112 26.04 -18.78 15.67
CA ILE A 112 25.71 -18.03 14.46
C ILE A 112 24.23 -17.65 14.54
N VAL A 113 23.95 -16.35 14.47
CA VAL A 113 22.59 -15.83 14.31
C VAL A 113 22.38 -15.49 12.84
N GLU A 114 21.51 -16.26 12.18
CA GLU A 114 21.09 -16.01 10.81
C GLU A 114 19.83 -15.13 10.83
N GLY A 115 20.00 -13.86 10.44
CA GLY A 115 18.92 -12.89 10.44
C GLY A 115 17.84 -13.22 9.41
N GLY A 116 16.58 -13.24 9.87
CA GLY A 116 15.42 -13.52 9.02
C GLY A 116 14.85 -12.32 8.27
N PHE A 117 15.50 -11.15 8.34
CA PHE A 117 14.98 -9.85 7.89
C PHE A 117 13.67 -9.40 8.56
N ASP A 118 13.44 -9.84 9.80
CA ASP A 118 12.32 -9.36 10.60
C ASP A 118 12.45 -7.85 10.87
N PRO A 119 11.58 -6.99 10.30
CA PRO A 119 11.67 -5.55 10.47
C PRO A 119 11.26 -5.08 11.87
N ASP A 120 10.68 -5.97 12.70
CA ASP A 120 10.22 -5.68 14.06
C ASP A 120 11.06 -6.41 15.12
N PHE A 121 12.25 -6.91 14.77
CA PHE A 121 13.14 -7.59 15.73
C PHE A 121 13.62 -6.64 16.82
N THR A 122 13.22 -6.89 18.07
CA THR A 122 13.52 -6.03 19.23
C THR A 122 14.57 -6.62 20.17
N SER A 123 14.99 -5.85 21.17
CA SER A 123 15.85 -6.34 22.26
C SER A 123 15.21 -7.49 23.05
N LYS A 124 13.87 -7.53 23.15
CA LYS A 124 13.15 -8.60 23.84
C LYS A 124 13.21 -9.92 23.07
N ASP A 125 13.22 -9.85 21.74
CA ASP A 125 13.39 -11.02 20.88
C ASP A 125 14.81 -11.56 20.99
N LEU A 126 15.81 -10.66 21.09
CA LEU A 126 17.18 -11.05 21.41
C LEU A 126 17.31 -11.72 22.79
N ASP A 127 16.68 -11.18 23.83
CA ASP A 127 16.66 -11.82 25.15
C ASP A 127 16.01 -13.22 25.08
N THR A 128 14.93 -13.35 24.33
CA THR A 128 14.25 -14.63 24.10
C THR A 128 15.17 -15.62 23.39
N LEU A 129 15.89 -15.17 22.36
CA LEU A 129 16.88 -15.96 21.63
C LEU A 129 17.98 -16.46 22.56
N VAL A 130 18.54 -15.60 23.41
CA VAL A 130 19.57 -15.98 24.41
C VAL A 130 19.00 -16.96 25.43
N MET A 131 17.76 -16.78 25.88
CA MET A 131 17.08 -17.75 26.75
C MET A 131 16.93 -19.12 26.09
N GLN A 132 16.62 -19.18 24.79
CA GLN A 132 16.56 -20.44 24.06
C GLN A 132 17.94 -21.12 23.95
N ILE A 133 19.02 -20.36 23.74
CA ILE A 133 20.39 -20.90 23.74
C ILE A 133 20.73 -21.54 25.10
N ARG A 134 20.41 -20.85 26.20
CA ARG A 134 20.61 -21.40 27.55
C ARG A 134 19.75 -22.64 27.79
N LYS A 135 18.49 -22.62 27.35
CA LYS A 135 17.57 -23.76 27.46
C LYS A 135 18.02 -24.96 26.63
N PHE A 136 18.71 -24.72 25.52
CA PHE A 136 19.36 -25.74 24.70
C PHE A 136 20.57 -26.39 25.40
N GLY A 137 21.04 -25.81 26.51
CA GLY A 137 22.09 -26.36 27.36
C GLY A 137 23.44 -25.66 27.18
N ILE A 138 23.51 -24.52 26.51
CA ILE A 138 24.77 -23.78 26.32
C ILE A 138 24.85 -22.64 27.34
N ASN A 139 25.80 -22.74 28.27
CA ASN A 139 26.07 -21.74 29.30
C ASN A 139 27.41 -21.02 29.11
N GLU A 140 28.32 -21.62 28.34
CA GLU A 140 29.60 -21.04 27.96
C GLU A 140 29.86 -21.32 26.47
N ILE A 141 30.44 -20.35 25.78
CA ILE A 141 30.81 -20.45 24.37
C ILE A 141 32.33 -20.31 24.30
N ARG A 142 32.98 -21.27 23.66
CA ARG A 142 34.41 -21.34 23.35
C ARG A 142 34.57 -21.45 21.84
N GLY A 143 34.14 -20.38 21.17
CA GLY A 143 34.23 -20.10 19.74
C GLY A 143 34.06 -18.61 19.53
#